data_AF-A0A4V1EBV1-F1
#
_entry.id   AF-A0A4V1EBV1-F1
#
_cell.length_a   1.000
_cell.length_b   1.000
_cell.length_c   1.000
_cell.angle_alpha   90.00
_cell.angle_beta   90.00
_cell.angle_gamma   90.00
#
_symmetry.space_group_name_H-M   'P 1'
#
loop_
_entity.id
_entity.type
_entity.pdbx_description
1 polymer ?
#
loop_
_entity_poly.entity_id
_entity_poly.type
_entity_poly.pdbx_seq_one_letter_code
_entity_poly.pdbx_strand_id
1 'polypeptide(L)'
;MTNAEQTPDQAEDRAARVVVTGEVQGVSYRESCRRAAESRGVAGWVRNTETGTVEALFVGPGAAVDAMIDWCRTGPPAAEVAGVHVEPSDESAPDAGFTVR
;
A
#
# COMPACT_ATOMS: atom_id res chain seq x y z
N MET A 1 -17.18 -31.30 18.30
CA MET A 1 -15.78 -30.84 18.29
C MET A 1 -15.35 -30.82 16.82
N THR A 2 -14.78 -29.67 16.41
CA THR A 2 -14.11 -29.37 15.12
C THR A 2 -15.03 -29.43 13.87
N ASN A 3 -15.21 -28.39 13.05
CA ASN A 3 -14.22 -27.41 12.57
C ASN A 3 -14.73 -25.97 12.60
N ALA A 4 -13.92 -25.13 13.26
CA ALA A 4 -13.66 -23.75 12.87
C ALA A 4 -12.90 -23.78 11.52
N GLU A 5 -12.92 -22.81 10.61
CA GLU A 5 -13.23 -21.40 10.63
C GLU A 5 -13.97 -21.10 9.31
N GLN A 6 -15.00 -20.26 9.37
CA GLN A 6 -15.52 -19.61 8.19
C GLN A 6 -14.45 -18.61 7.73
N THR A 7 -13.60 -18.99 6.78
CA THR A 7 -12.86 -18.01 5.96
C THR A 7 -13.93 -17.21 5.23
N PRO A 8 -14.16 -15.93 5.54
CA PRO A 8 -15.14 -15.17 4.79
C PRO A 8 -14.57 -15.01 3.39
N ASP A 9 -15.19 -15.71 2.45
CA ASP A 9 -15.55 -15.26 1.12
C ASP A 9 -14.56 -14.28 0.47
N GLN A 10 -13.76 -14.84 -0.42
CA GLN A 10 -13.05 -14.21 -1.55
C GLN A 10 -13.51 -12.76 -1.88
N ALA A 11 -13.05 -11.77 -1.12
CA ALA A 11 -12.90 -10.43 -1.67
C ALA A 11 -11.65 -10.51 -2.54
N GLU A 12 -11.83 -10.71 -3.86
CA GLU A 12 -10.76 -10.96 -4.83
C GLU A 12 -9.49 -10.18 -4.47
N ASP A 13 -8.40 -10.91 -4.26
CA ASP A 13 -7.10 -10.27 -4.01
C ASP A 13 -6.81 -9.33 -5.18
N ARG A 14 -6.52 -8.09 -4.83
CA ARG A 14 -6.21 -7.03 -5.77
C ARG A 14 -4.76 -6.65 -5.62
N ALA A 15 -4.11 -6.39 -6.75
CA ALA A 15 -2.83 -5.71 -6.76
C ALA A 15 -2.96 -4.34 -7.45
N ALA A 16 -2.35 -3.33 -6.85
CA ALA A 16 -2.36 -1.97 -7.36
C ALA A 16 -0.99 -1.32 -7.18
N ARG A 17 -0.50 -0.69 -8.25
CA ARG A 17 0.70 0.12 -8.24
C ARG A 17 0.30 1.59 -8.10
N VAL A 18 0.92 2.26 -7.13
CA VAL A 18 0.59 3.63 -6.78
C VAL A 18 1.83 4.50 -6.92
N VAL A 19 1.68 5.64 -7.59
CA VAL A 19 2.69 6.68 -7.67
C VAL A 19 2.14 7.94 -7.00
N VAL A 20 2.84 8.41 -5.96
CA VAL A 20 2.48 9.58 -5.17
C VAL A 20 3.47 10.71 -5.47
N THR A 21 2.93 11.87 -5.81
CA THR A 21 3.69 13.09 -6.10
C THR A 21 3.41 14.17 -5.06
N GLY A 22 4.33 15.13 -4.89
CA GLY A 22 4.23 16.24 -3.94
C GLY A 22 5.46 16.33 -3.04
N GLU A 23 5.31 16.96 -1.87
CA GLU A 23 6.34 16.99 -0.84
C GLU A 23 6.26 15.69 -0.01
N VAL A 24 6.80 14.62 -0.60
CA VAL A 24 6.64 13.23 -0.09
C VAL A 24 7.97 12.56 0.31
N GLN A 25 9.09 13.27 0.19
CA GLN A 25 10.41 12.81 0.62
C GLN A 25 10.89 13.59 1.85
N GLY A 26 11.70 12.97 2.71
CA GLY A 26 12.12 13.58 4.00
C GLY A 26 11.06 13.55 5.11
N VAL A 27 9.86 13.03 4.82
CA VAL A 27 8.67 13.08 5.70
C VAL A 27 8.30 11.72 6.31
N SER A 28 9.22 10.76 6.30
CA SER A 28 8.99 9.38 6.78
C SER A 28 7.82 8.67 6.08
N TYR A 29 7.56 9.01 4.81
CA TYR A 29 6.45 8.45 4.01
C TYR A 29 6.51 6.92 3.93
N ARG A 30 7.68 6.38 3.57
CA ARG A 30 7.89 4.92 3.41
C ARG A 30 7.60 4.15 4.69
N GLU A 31 8.11 4.62 5.82
CA GLU A 31 7.92 3.98 7.13
C GLU A 31 6.45 4.03 7.57
N SER A 32 5.79 5.17 7.36
CA SER A 32 4.38 5.33 7.70
C SER A 32 3.48 4.47 6.80
N CYS A 33 3.83 4.37 5.52
CA CYS A 33 3.15 3.51 4.55
C CYS A 33 3.25 2.04 4.95
N ARG A 34 4.44 1.58 5.35
CA ARG A 34 4.62 0.22 5.88
C ARG A 34 3.70 -0.07 7.06
N ARG A 35 3.71 0.78 8.09
CA ARG A 35 2.86 0.59 9.28
C ARG A 35 1.37 0.57 8.92
N ALA A 36 0.96 1.44 7.99
CA ALA A 36 -0.41 1.49 7.50
C ALA A 36 -0.81 0.21 6.76
N ALA A 37 0.08 -0.35 5.94
CA ALA A 37 -0.12 -1.59 5.21
C ALA A 37 -0.18 -2.80 6.16
N GLU A 38 0.76 -2.90 7.10
CA GLU A 38 0.81 -3.95 8.12
C GLU A 38 -0.47 -3.97 8.96
N SER A 39 -0.95 -2.81 9.40
CA SER A 39 -2.21 -2.68 10.16
C SER A 39 -3.45 -3.13 9.38
N ARG A 40 -3.38 -3.22 8.06
CA ARG A 40 -4.50 -3.58 7.15
C ARG A 40 -4.33 -4.96 6.53
N GLY A 41 -3.24 -5.67 6.84
CA GLY A 41 -2.92 -6.96 6.22
C GLY A 41 -2.61 -6.84 4.73
N VAL A 42 -2.07 -5.71 4.28
CA VAL A 42 -1.67 -5.49 2.89
C VAL A 42 -0.18 -5.79 2.73
N ALA A 43 0.14 -6.63 1.75
CA ALA A 43 1.51 -6.98 1.38
C ALA A 43 2.01 -6.11 0.22
N GLY A 44 3.33 -6.12 -0.02
CA GLY A 44 3.94 -5.42 -1.14
C GLY A 44 5.17 -4.61 -0.74
N TRP A 45 5.34 -3.44 -1.33
CA TRP A 45 6.52 -2.62 -1.10
C TRP A 45 6.26 -1.13 -1.30
N VAL A 46 7.14 -0.30 -0.74
CA VAL A 46 7.17 1.15 -0.98
C VAL A 46 8.60 1.62 -1.18
N ARG A 47 8.83 2.53 -2.12
CA ARG A 47 10.16 3.10 -2.42
C ARG A 47 10.09 4.57 -2.78
N ASN A 48 11.19 5.28 -2.59
CA ASN A 48 11.38 6.60 -3.16
C ASN A 48 11.99 6.44 -4.56
N THR A 49 11.56 7.28 -5.50
CA THR A 49 12.17 7.37 -6.82
C THR A 49 13.23 8.46 -6.86
N GLU A 50 14.15 8.37 -7.83
CA GLU A 50 15.17 9.38 -8.08
C GLU A 50 14.58 10.73 -8.54
N THR A 51 13.35 10.71 -9.05
CA THR A 51 12.62 11.90 -9.54
C THR A 51 11.84 12.64 -8.46
N GLY A 52 11.96 12.23 -7.19
CA GLY A 52 11.31 12.92 -6.06
C GLY A 52 9.93 12.37 -5.67
N THR A 53 9.48 11.27 -6.27
CA THR A 53 8.16 10.67 -6.00
C THR A 53 8.27 9.47 -5.05
N VAL A 54 7.11 9.01 -4.54
CA VAL A 54 6.99 7.73 -3.85
C VAL A 54 6.23 6.77 -4.75
N GLU A 55 6.71 5.53 -4.82
CA GLU A 55 6.04 4.45 -5.56
C GLU A 55 5.79 3.28 -4.62
N ALA A 56 4.61 2.66 -4.73
CA ALA A 56 4.22 1.53 -3.92
C ALA A 56 3.50 0.46 -4.74
N LEU A 57 3.63 -0.79 -4.29
CA LEU A 57 2.76 -1.90 -4.68
C LEU A 57 1.96 -2.32 -3.45
N PHE A 58 0.64 -2.41 -3.59
CA PHE A 58 -0.26 -2.95 -2.60
C PHE A 58 -0.92 -4.22 -3.13
N VAL A 59 -0.84 -5.31 -2.38
CA VAL A 59 -1.44 -6.60 -2.72
C VAL A 59 -2.19 -7.14 -1.51
N GLY A 60 -3.43 -7.54 -1.71
CA GLY A 60 -4.26 -8.15 -0.67
C GLY A 60 -5.76 -7.96 -0.94
N PRO A 61 -6.62 -8.10 0.07
CA PRO A 61 -8.06 -7.94 -0.09
C PRO A 61 -8.41 -6.58 -0.71
N GLY A 62 -9.29 -6.57 -1.72
CA GLY A 62 -9.61 -5.35 -2.47
C GLY A 62 -9.92 -4.12 -1.60
N ALA A 63 -10.73 -4.30 -0.55
CA ALA A 63 -11.07 -3.22 0.38
C ALA A 63 -9.87 -2.69 1.17
N ALA A 64 -8.91 -3.56 1.51
CA ALA A 64 -7.69 -3.16 2.23
C ALA A 64 -6.74 -2.39 1.29
N VAL A 65 -6.64 -2.82 0.03
CA VAL A 65 -5.87 -2.12 -1.01
C VAL A 65 -6.48 -0.75 -1.32
N ASP A 66 -7.80 -0.65 -1.45
CA ASP A 66 -8.50 0.63 -1.64
C ASP A 66 -8.29 1.57 -0.45
N ALA A 67 -8.31 1.05 0.78
CA ALA A 67 -8.00 1.84 1.96
C ALA A 67 -6.53 2.34 1.99
N MET A 68 -5.59 1.58 1.44
CA MET A 68 -4.19 2.03 1.29
C MET A 68 -4.05 3.10 0.21
N ILE A 69 -4.76 2.95 -0.91
CA ILE A 69 -4.81 3.97 -1.97
C ILE A 69 -5.37 5.29 -1.42
N ASP A 70 -6.44 5.23 -0.64
CA ASP A 70 -7.02 6.42 -0.03
C ASP A 70 -6.07 7.05 0.99
N TRP A 71 -5.42 6.22 1.83
CA TRP A 71 -4.38 6.69 2.74
C TRP A 71 -3.25 7.42 2.01
N CYS A 72 -2.84 6.97 0.82
CA CYS A 72 -1.80 7.62 0.02
C CYS A 72 -2.15 9.05 -0.39
N ARG A 73 -3.43 9.43 -0.42
CA ARG A 73 -3.88 10.80 -0.73
C ARG A 73 -3.62 11.78 0.42
N THR A 74 -3.46 11.27 1.64
CA THR A 74 -3.11 12.09 2.82
C THR A 74 -1.65 11.88 3.19
N GLY A 75 -1.18 10.63 3.24
CA GLY A 75 0.17 10.29 3.67
C GLY A 75 0.41 10.55 5.17
N PRO A 76 1.68 10.61 5.61
CA PRO A 76 2.03 10.98 6.98
C PRO A 76 1.75 12.47 7.25
N PRO A 77 1.69 12.90 8.53
CA PRO A 77 1.33 14.28 8.92
C PRO A 77 2.21 15.38 8.32
N ALA A 78 3.45 15.04 7.95
CA ALA A 78 4.42 15.98 7.38
C ALA A 78 4.45 15.95 5.85
N ALA A 79 3.66 15.09 5.18
CA ALA A 79 3.62 15.03 3.72
C ALA A 79 2.58 16.00 3.15
N GLU A 80 2.91 16.62 2.02
CA GLU A 80 1.94 17.34 1.20
C GLU A 80 1.78 16.62 -0.14
N VAL A 81 0.71 15.84 -0.27
CA VAL A 81 0.42 15.05 -1.47
C VAL A 81 -0.23 15.93 -2.53
N ALA A 82 0.43 16.06 -3.69
CA ALA A 82 -0.10 16.79 -4.84
C ALA A 82 -0.94 15.91 -5.76
N GLY A 83 -0.65 14.60 -5.82
CA GLY A 83 -1.38 13.67 -6.66
C GLY A 83 -1.07 12.21 -6.35
N VAL A 84 -2.05 11.35 -6.64
CA VAL A 84 -1.94 9.90 -6.53
C VAL A 84 -2.40 9.30 -7.84
N HIS A 85 -1.51 8.61 -8.53
CA HIS A 85 -1.81 7.83 -9.72
C HIS A 85 -1.86 6.35 -9.34
N VAL A 86 -2.91 5.66 -9.77
CA VAL A 86 -3.20 4.28 -9.38
C VAL A 86 -3.42 3.46 -10.64
N GLU A 87 -2.64 2.40 -10.80
CA GLU A 87 -2.75 1.46 -11.90
C GLU A 87 -3.02 0.05 -11.32
N PRO A 88 -3.98 -0.71 -11.87
CA PRO A 88 -4.12 -2.11 -11.53
C PRO A 88 -2.84 -2.85 -11.91
N SER A 89 -2.48 -3.86 -11.11
CA SER A 89 -1.30 -4.68 -11.34
C SER A 89 -1.66 -6.15 -11.19
N ASP A 90 -1.00 -7.01 -11.97
CA ASP A 90 -1.01 -8.46 -11.78
C ASP A 90 0.21 -8.94 -10.95
N GLU A 91 1.04 -8.00 -10.46
CA GLU A 91 2.22 -8.31 -9.64
C GLU A 91 1.77 -8.86 -8.28
N SER A 92 2.23 -10.07 -7.95
CA SER A 92 2.09 -10.62 -6.60
C SER A 92 3.11 -9.99 -5.65
N ALA A 93 2.77 -9.87 -4.38
CA ALA A 93 3.73 -9.39 -3.38
C ALA A 93 4.94 -10.35 -3.34
N PRO A 94 6.17 -9.82 -3.29
CA PRO A 94 7.39 -10.64 -3.30
C PRO A 94 7.52 -11.53 -2.06
N ASP A 95 6.89 -11.13 -0.94
CA ASP A 95 6.88 -11.82 0.34
C ASP A 95 5.51 -11.65 1.03
N ALA A 96 5.23 -12.42 2.08
CA ALA A 96 4.01 -12.30 2.90
C ALA A 96 3.94 -11.01 3.76
N GLY A 97 4.72 -9.97 3.43
CA GLY A 97 4.85 -8.75 4.23
C GLY A 97 4.96 -7.48 3.37
N PHE A 98 5.20 -6.37 4.04
CA PHE A 98 5.33 -5.06 3.40
C PHE A 98 6.73 -4.46 3.62
N THR A 99 7.48 -4.25 2.54
CA THR A 99 8.90 -3.90 2.62
C THR A 99 9.18 -2.46 2.17
N VAL A 100 10.03 -1.76 2.91
CA VAL A 100 10.57 -0.45 2.52
C VAL A 100 11.84 -0.65 1.68
N ARG A 101 11.86 -0.10 0.46
CA ARG A 101 13.00 -0.09 -0.46
C ARG A 101 13.57 1.32 -0.63
#